data_AF-A0A7G6YE96-F1
#
_entry.id   AF-A0A7G6YE96-F1
#
_cell.length_a   1.000
_cell.length_b   1.000
_cell.length_c   1.000
_cell.angle_alpha   90.00
_cell.angle_beta   90.00
_cell.angle_gamma   90.00
#
_symmetry.space_group_name_H-M   'P 1'
#
loop_
_entity.id
_entity.type
_entity.pdbx_description
1 polymer ?
#
loop_
_entity_poly.entity_id
_entity_poly.type
_entity_poly.pdbx_seq_one_letter_code
_entity_poly.pdbx_strand_id
1 'polypeptide(L)'
;MRVFIIDTSNMAPELQGGLIGVEGSDNPTAAEKQECVETVSTYVMDGWAIAADPSTPIGWLTALTAETAGVPFINLTRLAIEESEPQSARASVAG
;
A
#
# COMPACT_ATOMS: atom_id res chain seq x y z
N MET A 1 -9.42 7.12 6.30
CA MET A 1 -8.76 6.01 5.58
C MET A 1 -9.26 5.92 4.14
N ARG A 2 -8.41 5.48 3.22
CA ARG A 2 -8.72 5.20 1.82
C ARG A 2 -8.25 3.79 1.47
N VAL A 3 -9.00 3.13 0.60
CA VAL A 3 -8.70 1.78 0.12
C VAL A 3 -8.76 1.78 -1.40
N PHE A 4 -7.74 1.21 -2.02
CA PHE A 4 -7.63 1.00 -3.46
C PHE A 4 -7.69 -0.50 -3.73
N ILE A 5 -8.38 -0.92 -4.79
CA ILE A 5 -8.56 -2.34 -5.10
C ILE A 5 -8.15 -2.58 -6.54
N ILE A 6 -7.22 -3.50 -6.73
CA ILE A 6 -6.85 -4.06 -8.03
C ILE A 6 -7.38 -5.48 -8.05
N ASP A 7 -8.54 -5.66 -8.66
CA ASP A 7 -9.20 -6.96 -8.80
C ASP A 7 -8.67 -7.68 -10.05
N THR A 8 -8.02 -8.83 -9.86
CA THR A 8 -7.50 -9.66 -10.94
C THR A 8 -8.32 -10.91 -11.19
N SER A 9 -9.46 -11.07 -10.51
CA SER A 9 -10.32 -12.27 -10.56
C SER A 9 -10.83 -12.62 -11.98
N ASN A 10 -10.98 -11.61 -12.85
CA ASN A 10 -11.41 -11.78 -14.23
C ASN A 10 -10.27 -11.90 -15.25
N MET A 11 -9.00 -11.91 -14.83
CA MET A 11 -7.86 -11.97 -15.75
C MET A 11 -7.46 -13.41 -16.09
N ALA A 12 -7.14 -14.23 -15.08
CA ALA A 12 -6.81 -15.63 -15.27
C ALA A 12 -6.96 -16.44 -13.96
N PRO A 13 -7.23 -17.75 -13.99
CA PRO A 13 -7.42 -18.58 -12.80
C PRO A 13 -6.23 -18.60 -11.83
N GLU A 14 -5.02 -18.39 -12.35
CA GLU A 14 -3.79 -18.35 -11.54
C GLU A 14 -3.59 -17.00 -10.83
N LEU A 15 -4.37 -15.98 -11.25
CA LEU A 15 -4.44 -14.65 -10.66
C LEU A 15 -5.70 -14.48 -9.79
N GLN A 16 -6.28 -15.60 -9.33
CA GLN A 16 -7.41 -15.57 -8.41
C GLN A 16 -7.04 -14.82 -7.12
N GLY A 17 -7.83 -13.80 -6.82
CA GLY A 17 -7.54 -12.79 -5.80
C GLY A 17 -7.32 -11.42 -6.44
N GLY A 18 -6.58 -10.58 -5.73
CA GLY A 18 -6.20 -9.26 -6.19
C GLY A 18 -5.26 -8.60 -5.19
N LEU A 19 -5.10 -7.29 -5.33
CA LEU A 19 -4.31 -6.48 -4.41
C LEU A 19 -5.17 -5.37 -3.83
N ILE A 20 -5.12 -5.19 -2.51
CA ILE A 20 -5.66 -3.98 -1.88
C ILE A 20 -4.52 -3.05 -1.47
N GLY A 21 -4.67 -1.77 -1.76
CA GLY A 21 -3.85 -0.69 -1.24
C GLY A 21 -4.57 0.01 -0.10
N VAL A 22 -3.91 0.22 1.03
CA VAL A 22 -4.49 0.96 2.17
C VAL A 22 -3.63 2.19 2.47
N GLU A 23 -4.30 3.33 2.54
CA GLU A 23 -3.72 4.62 2.94
C GLU A 23 -4.56 5.19 4.09
N GLY A 24 -3.91 5.73 5.11
CA GLY A 24 -4.59 6.23 6.30
C GLY A 24 -4.01 7.53 6.82
N SER A 25 -4.70 8.12 7.80
CA SER A 25 -4.22 9.31 8.51
C SER A 25 -2.93 9.04 9.28
N ASP A 26 -2.07 10.06 9.39
CA ASP A 26 -0.89 10.04 10.28
C ASP A 26 -1.26 10.01 11.77
N ASN A 27 -2.49 10.41 12.10
CA ASN A 27 -3.02 10.38 13.47
C ASN A 27 -4.40 9.71 13.49
N PRO A 28 -4.47 8.39 13.30
CA PRO A 28 -5.74 7.69 13.18
C PRO A 28 -6.43 7.54 14.53
N THR A 29 -7.75 7.68 14.52
CA THR A 29 -8.59 7.42 15.69
C THR A 29 -8.66 5.93 16.00
N ALA A 30 -9.12 5.56 17.21
CA ALA A 30 -9.34 4.15 17.54
C ALA A 30 -10.35 3.47 16.58
N ALA A 31 -11.39 4.19 16.17
CA ALA A 31 -12.37 3.71 15.20
C ALA A 31 -11.72 3.47 13.82
N GLU A 32 -10.87 4.38 13.36
CA GLU A 32 -10.17 4.23 12.08
C GLU A 32 -9.18 3.06 12.09
N LYS A 33 -8.52 2.80 13.22
CA LYS A 33 -7.67 1.61 13.39
C LYS A 33 -8.49 0.31 13.34
N GLN A 34 -9.67 0.30 13.98
CA GLN A 34 -10.57 -0.84 13.95
C GLN A 34 -11.10 -1.10 12.54
N GLU A 35 -11.56 -0.06 11.86
CA GLU A 35 -12.02 -0.12 10.46
C GLU A 35 -10.92 -0.66 9.53
N CYS A 36 -9.68 -0.23 9.72
CA CYS A 36 -8.52 -0.76 9.00
C CYS A 36 -8.38 -2.27 9.18
N VAL A 37 -8.36 -2.74 10.42
CA VAL A 37 -8.18 -4.18 10.71
C VAL A 37 -9.34 -4.99 10.15
N GLU A 38 -10.58 -4.55 10.33
CA GLU A 38 -11.78 -5.25 9.83
C GLU A 38 -11.78 -5.33 8.29
N THR A 39 -11.46 -4.21 7.63
CA THR A 39 -11.39 -4.14 6.18
C THR A 39 -10.30 -5.06 5.64
N VAL A 40 -9.06 -4.92 6.13
CA VAL A 40 -7.93 -5.73 5.66
C VAL A 40 -8.15 -7.21 5.96
N SER A 41 -8.69 -7.54 7.14
CA SER A 41 -9.03 -8.93 7.51
C SER A 41 -9.96 -9.60 6.51
N THR A 42 -10.93 -8.87 5.94
CA THR A 42 -11.85 -9.44 4.95
C THR A 42 -11.10 -9.89 3.70
N TYR A 43 -10.19 -9.08 3.18
CA TYR A 43 -9.45 -9.39 1.94
C TYR A 43 -8.33 -10.40 2.14
N VAL A 44 -7.61 -10.37 3.27
CA VAL A 44 -6.56 -11.37 3.53
C VAL A 44 -7.14 -12.78 3.69
N MET A 45 -8.37 -12.90 4.21
CA MET A 45 -9.08 -14.18 4.31
C MET A 45 -9.45 -14.75 2.95
N ASP A 46 -9.68 -13.88 1.96
CA ASP A 46 -9.88 -14.26 0.56
C ASP A 46 -8.55 -14.47 -0.20
N GLY A 47 -7.41 -14.39 0.50
CA GLY A 47 -6.07 -14.61 -0.06
C GLY A 47 -5.48 -13.43 -0.84
N TRP A 48 -6.04 -12.23 -0.69
CA TRP A 48 -5.58 -11.06 -1.44
C TRP A 48 -4.24 -10.53 -0.92
N ALA A 49 -3.42 -10.02 -1.84
CA ALA A 49 -2.19 -9.32 -1.51
C ALA A 49 -2.50 -7.93 -0.92
N ILE A 50 -1.64 -7.47 -0.02
CA ILE A 50 -1.82 -6.22 0.71
C ILE A 50 -0.70 -5.25 0.37
N ALA A 51 -1.03 -4.00 0.10
CA ALA A 51 -0.07 -2.93 -0.11
C ALA A 51 -0.35 -1.75 0.83
N ALA A 52 0.68 -1.27 1.52
CA ALA A 52 0.58 -0.07 2.34
C ALA A 52 1.95 0.57 2.55
N ASP A 53 1.97 1.79 3.07
CA ASP A 53 3.17 2.42 3.61
C ASP A 53 3.35 2.03 5.09
N PRO A 54 4.28 1.11 5.43
CA PRO A 54 4.47 0.64 6.80
C PRO A 54 5.07 1.70 7.74
N SER A 55 5.49 2.87 7.24
CA SER A 55 5.93 3.99 8.07
C SER A 55 4.77 4.76 8.69
N THR A 56 3.56 4.62 8.15
CA THR A 56 2.34 5.23 8.70
C THR A 56 1.67 4.32 9.74
N PRO A 57 0.94 4.85 10.74
CA PRO A 57 0.28 4.00 11.73
C PRO A 57 -0.76 3.03 11.13
N ILE A 58 -1.52 3.45 10.12
CA ILE A 58 -2.50 2.60 9.43
C ILE A 58 -1.80 1.57 8.54
N GLY A 59 -0.77 1.98 7.80
CA GLY A 59 -0.05 1.05 6.95
C GLY A 59 0.77 0.03 7.74
N TRP A 60 1.27 0.38 8.93
CA TRP A 60 1.88 -0.58 9.85
C TRP A 60 0.88 -1.62 10.36
N LEU A 61 -0.32 -1.20 10.79
CA LEU A 61 -1.39 -2.13 11.17
C LEU A 61 -1.76 -3.05 10.02
N THR A 62 -1.90 -2.49 8.82
CA THR A 62 -2.18 -3.23 7.60
C THR A 62 -1.09 -4.28 7.31
N ALA A 63 0.18 -3.90 7.44
CA ALA A 63 1.32 -4.80 7.24
C ALA A 63 1.31 -5.96 8.25
N LEU A 64 1.03 -5.69 9.54
CA LEU A 64 0.91 -6.72 10.56
C LEU A 64 -0.24 -7.68 10.30
N THR A 65 -1.40 -7.18 9.86
CA THR A 65 -2.54 -8.03 9.50
C THR A 65 -2.19 -8.95 8.33
N ALA A 66 -1.52 -8.43 7.31
CA ALA A 66 -1.05 -9.21 6.17
C ALA A 66 -0.04 -10.29 6.58
N GLU A 67 0.95 -9.93 7.40
CA GLU A 67 1.97 -10.84 7.93
C GLU A 67 1.33 -11.96 8.76
N THR A 68 0.39 -11.61 9.65
CA THR A 68 -0.34 -12.57 10.49
C THR A 68 -1.16 -13.55 9.68
N ALA A 69 -1.75 -13.09 8.57
CA ALA A 69 -2.52 -13.93 7.65
C ALA A 69 -1.65 -14.72 6.67
N GLY A 70 -0.34 -14.45 6.60
CA GLY A 70 0.58 -15.12 5.68
C GLY A 70 0.36 -14.76 4.21
N VAL A 71 -0.24 -13.61 3.91
CA VAL A 71 -0.48 -13.15 2.53
C VAL A 71 0.66 -12.22 2.06
N PRO A 72 0.88 -12.07 0.74
CA PRO A 72 1.90 -11.19 0.22
C PRO A 72 1.69 -9.72 0.66
N PHE A 73 2.76 -9.08 1.13
CA PHE A 73 2.77 -7.65 1.48
C PHE A 73 3.71 -6.84 0.58
N ILE A 74 3.21 -5.71 0.07
CA ILE A 74 3.93 -4.76 -0.79
C ILE A 74 4.13 -3.45 -0.03
N ASN A 75 5.40 -3.09 0.18
CA ASN A 75 5.78 -1.82 0.80
C ASN A 75 5.71 -0.67 -0.24
N LEU A 76 4.70 0.20 -0.11
CA LEU A 76 4.50 1.33 -1.03
C LEU A 76 5.58 2.41 -0.92
N THR A 77 6.24 2.58 0.23
CA THR A 77 7.35 3.53 0.40
C THR A 77 8.51 3.22 -0.54
N ARG A 78 8.68 1.97 -0.94
CA ARG A 78 9.70 1.53 -1.91
C ARG A 78 9.30 1.72 -3.37
N LEU A 79 8.01 2.00 -3.63
CA LEU A 79 7.45 2.21 -4.96
C LEU A 79 7.25 3.69 -5.29
N ALA A 80 7.42 4.58 -4.31
CA ALA A 80 7.53 6.00 -4.58
C ALA A 80 8.70 6.19 -5.55
N ILE A 81 8.37 6.42 -6.83
CA ILE A 81 9.32 6.81 -7.85
C ILE A 81 9.98 8.06 -7.28
N GLU A 82 11.32 8.03 -7.11
CA GLU A 82 12.07 9.25 -6.89
C GLU A 82 11.67 10.19 -8.03
N GLU A 83 10.87 11.23 -7.71
CA GLU A 83 10.73 12.38 -8.59
C GLU A 83 12.15 12.91 -8.74
N SER A 84 12.84 12.41 -9.76
CA SER A 84 14.16 12.85 -10.14
C SER A 84 13.97 14.32 -10.51
N GLU A 85 14.42 15.22 -9.64
CA GLU A 85 14.40 16.65 -9.91
C GLU A 85 14.93 16.88 -11.33
N PRO A 86 14.28 17.71 -12.16
CA PRO A 86 14.79 18.00 -13.49
C PRO A 86 16.16 18.65 -13.32
N GLN A 87 17.20 17.91 -13.69
CA GLN A 87 18.59 18.35 -13.67
C GLN A 87 18.68 19.68 -14.42
N SER A 88 18.77 20.77 -13.65
CA SER A 88 18.79 22.14 -14.15
C SER A 88 20.03 22.33 -15.01
N ALA A 89 19.85 22.18 -16.32
CA ALA A 89 20.81 22.59 -17.32
C ALA A 89 20.93 24.12 -17.29
N ARG A 90 21.93 24.65 -16.58
CA ARG A 90 22.43 26.04 -16.67
C ARG A 90 23.68 26.15 -15.79
N ALA A 91 24.85 26.61 -16.23
CA ALA A 91 25.27 27.10 -17.52
C ALA A 91 26.81 26.99 -17.60
N SER A 92 27.33 26.52 -18.74
CA SER A 92 28.64 26.98 -19.20
C SER A 92 28.48 28.45 -19.60
N VAL A 93 29.16 29.34 -18.89
CA VAL A 93 29.55 30.64 -19.45
C VAL A 93 31.00 30.90 -19.07
N ALA A 94 31.77 31.19 -20.12
CA ALA A 94 33.19 31.48 -20.14
C ALA A 94 33.65 32.54 -19.14
N GLY A 95 34.90 32.38 -18.70
CA GLY A 95 35.73 33.38 -18.04
C GLY A 95 37.17 32.91 -18.05
#